data_AF-A0A2E1AHT7-F1
#
_entry.id   AF-A0A2E1AHT7-F1
#
_cell.length_a   1.000
_cell.length_b   1.000
_cell.length_c   1.000
_cell.angle_alpha   90.00
_cell.angle_beta   90.00
_cell.angle_gamma   90.00
#
_symmetry.space_group_name_H-M   'P 1'
#
loop_
_entity.id
_entity.type
_entity.pdbx_description
1 polymer ?
#
loop_
_entity_poly.entity_id
_entity_poly.type
_entity_poly.pdbx_seq_one_letter_code
_entity_poly.pdbx_strand_id
1 'polypeptide(L)'
;MGLFACPDADLRVIDAPMGHRTQAAVTAKKGLFMKRMSRLVLLMIGAAVLVIGGLIVSSQDQSGVFESQLLGLRLDIETLADRAFGGGSRPDLWTGNGDADSPTILADLWFDNELVADAAFGPGQRPLDWAGAASTNGAVIVRNLRHDIEISADELIGEGLRPDEWVGTPNPLELCDRNLMNLVYVLQSAYNAEFETVANVANYCTALRLELENDFVEARNTGSPSNEEIAEMNLAVRGDLERLADEELGLNVRPDGWTGNKDINSTALLRDNFTDLGLLADATLGEGVRPEGFYGFVNTSDLSAVRNIRHDLELLADATQGVGIRPRGWQGLENPLAVCDTTLQNLAMVVEFVYGYEYPVSTSTGADYCREVQIGANFAAENPPASEVVEQSIDTRFVAESRNAFAYLDLSATQYMGPLPWGVEFRAWYRNYNNSTMMFVSGEDFAVYIDRRWTTLPEDVFMRLPSLEGVAPLTFCDAYWCNGPQPTPTPTGSGPLLEIITDATPPATIEPEDVVSGGKTQVSWNYISVNYVQQFPDRGVAQVTLQICIDTNQIGCEPVTRIFNNATGFEVAPVGNSGSANIYELPYGYSQNLLIEGPTLFSTDIWLNDPTLGSG
;
A
#
# COMPACT_ATOMS: atom_id res chain seq x y z
N MET A 1 14.23 -56.39 -63.03
CA MET A 1 14.71 -57.27 -61.93
C MET A 1 14.13 -56.72 -60.64
N GLY A 2 13.22 -57.32 -59.88
CA GLY A 2 12.43 -58.56 -59.97
C GLY A 2 11.73 -58.75 -58.61
N LEU A 3 10.39 -58.93 -58.63
CA LEU A 3 9.50 -59.69 -57.71
C LEU A 3 9.47 -59.30 -56.19
N PHE A 4 8.37 -59.30 -55.42
CA PHE A 4 7.18 -60.15 -55.26
C PHE A 4 6.05 -59.30 -54.59
N ALA A 5 4.76 -59.29 -54.98
CA ALA A 5 3.68 -60.30 -55.02
C ALA A 5 2.87 -60.45 -53.71
N CYS A 6 1.58 -60.07 -53.77
CA CYS A 6 0.49 -60.43 -52.83
C CYS A 6 0.00 -61.88 -53.05
N PRO A 7 -0.78 -62.42 -52.09
CA PRO A 7 -2.03 -63.07 -52.49
C PRO A 7 -3.24 -62.87 -51.55
N ASP A 8 -4.40 -63.11 -52.15
CA ASP A 8 -5.80 -63.07 -51.69
C ASP A 8 -6.28 -64.28 -50.85
N ALA A 9 -7.53 -64.12 -50.37
CA ALA A 9 -8.54 -65.12 -49.94
C ALA A 9 -8.53 -65.51 -48.46
N ASP A 10 -9.65 -65.68 -47.74
CA ASP A 10 -10.89 -66.34 -48.18
C ASP A 10 -12.10 -65.97 -47.28
N LEU A 11 -13.30 -65.96 -47.86
CA LEU A 11 -14.58 -65.60 -47.25
C LEU A 11 -15.39 -66.89 -47.00
N ARG A 12 -15.73 -67.21 -45.74
CA ARG A 12 -16.82 -68.16 -45.45
C ARG A 12 -17.70 -67.76 -44.27
N VAL A 13 -18.98 -67.76 -44.60
CA VAL A 13 -20.19 -67.56 -43.80
C VAL A 13 -20.44 -68.77 -42.88
N ILE A 14 -20.82 -68.52 -41.62
CA ILE A 14 -21.56 -69.47 -40.78
C ILE A 14 -22.64 -68.70 -40.00
N ASP A 15 -23.88 -69.18 -40.11
CA ASP A 15 -25.14 -68.68 -39.53
C ASP A 15 -25.27 -68.92 -38.00
N ALA A 16 -25.88 -67.93 -37.33
CA ALA A 16 -26.89 -67.96 -36.23
C ALA A 16 -26.62 -68.76 -34.91
N PRO A 17 -27.31 -68.49 -33.75
CA PRO A 17 -28.57 -67.74 -33.58
C PRO A 17 -28.68 -66.76 -32.39
N MET A 18 -29.75 -65.96 -32.45
CA MET A 18 -30.35 -65.19 -31.35
C MET A 18 -30.86 -66.08 -30.19
N GLY A 19 -30.83 -65.57 -28.95
CA GLY A 19 -31.64 -66.10 -27.85
C GLY A 19 -31.30 -65.57 -26.45
N HIS A 20 -32.14 -64.65 -25.95
CA HIS A 20 -32.50 -64.37 -24.54
C HIS A 20 -31.50 -64.59 -23.39
N ARG A 21 -31.24 -63.53 -22.60
CA ARG A 21 -31.29 -63.52 -21.11
C ARG A 21 -31.06 -62.10 -20.54
N THR A 22 -32.13 -61.42 -20.11
CA THR A 22 -32.64 -61.29 -18.70
C THR A 22 -31.93 -60.25 -17.82
N GLN A 23 -32.56 -59.08 -17.69
CA GLN A 23 -32.93 -58.31 -16.47
C GLN A 23 -32.00 -58.19 -15.23
N ALA A 24 -30.78 -58.73 -15.19
CA ALA A 24 -29.89 -58.64 -14.03
C ALA A 24 -29.03 -57.36 -13.97
N ALA A 25 -28.93 -56.58 -15.06
CA ALA A 25 -28.00 -55.46 -15.17
C ALA A 25 -28.52 -54.12 -14.58
N VAL A 26 -29.80 -54.02 -14.26
CA VAL A 26 -30.41 -52.73 -13.82
C VAL A 26 -30.28 -52.52 -12.30
N THR A 27 -30.19 -53.59 -11.51
CA THR A 27 -30.11 -53.50 -10.04
C THR A 27 -28.69 -53.26 -9.53
N ALA A 28 -27.66 -53.71 -10.26
CA ALA A 28 -26.25 -53.50 -9.89
C ALA A 28 -25.76 -52.05 -10.13
N LYS A 29 -26.34 -51.34 -11.11
CA LYS A 29 -25.96 -49.94 -11.41
C LYS A 29 -26.43 -48.93 -10.36
N LYS A 30 -27.55 -49.17 -9.66
CA LYS A 30 -28.05 -48.26 -8.62
C LYS A 30 -27.19 -48.27 -7.34
N GLY A 31 -26.65 -49.42 -6.95
CA GLY A 31 -25.78 -49.53 -5.77
C GLY A 31 -24.41 -48.85 -5.94
N LEU A 32 -23.87 -48.85 -7.15
CA LEU A 32 -22.58 -48.21 -7.45
C LEU A 32 -22.69 -46.68 -7.51
N PHE A 33 -23.84 -46.15 -7.96
CA PHE A 33 -24.09 -44.71 -8.04
C PHE A 33 -24.26 -44.10 -6.64
N MET A 34 -25.00 -44.78 -5.75
CA MET A 34 -25.22 -44.33 -4.36
C MET A 34 -23.92 -44.32 -3.53
N LYS A 35 -23.02 -45.31 -3.74
CA LYS A 35 -21.70 -45.34 -3.07
C LYS A 35 -20.74 -44.25 -3.57
N ARG A 36 -20.82 -43.86 -4.86
CA ARG A 36 -20.02 -42.73 -5.40
C ARG A 36 -20.54 -41.38 -4.90
N MET A 37 -21.86 -41.22 -4.81
CA MET A 37 -22.47 -39.97 -4.33
C MET A 37 -22.20 -39.74 -2.84
N SER A 38 -22.25 -40.78 -2.01
CA SER A 38 -21.91 -40.68 -0.58
C SER A 38 -20.44 -40.33 -0.33
N ARG A 39 -19.50 -40.83 -1.14
CA ARG A 39 -18.07 -40.46 -1.04
C ARG A 39 -17.82 -39.00 -1.46
N LEU A 40 -18.52 -38.52 -2.50
CA LEU A 40 -18.44 -37.13 -2.95
C LEU A 40 -19.01 -36.16 -1.91
N VAL A 41 -20.13 -36.51 -1.28
CA VAL A 41 -20.72 -35.69 -0.22
C VAL A 41 -19.83 -35.64 1.03
N LEU A 42 -19.22 -36.76 1.43
CA LEU A 42 -18.26 -36.78 2.55
C LEU A 42 -16.98 -35.99 2.25
N LEU A 43 -16.46 -36.04 1.02
CA LEU A 43 -15.32 -35.22 0.60
C LEU A 43 -15.67 -33.72 0.56
N MET A 44 -16.86 -33.36 0.11
CA MET A 44 -17.34 -31.97 0.10
C MET A 44 -17.55 -31.44 1.53
N ILE A 45 -18.08 -32.27 2.45
CA ILE A 45 -18.21 -31.88 3.86
C ILE A 45 -16.83 -31.77 4.53
N GLY A 46 -15.89 -32.67 4.23
CA GLY A 46 -14.52 -32.58 4.72
C GLY A 46 -13.78 -31.33 4.21
N ALA A 47 -13.94 -31.00 2.92
CA ALA A 47 -13.40 -29.78 2.33
C ALA A 47 -14.05 -28.52 2.91
N ALA A 48 -15.37 -28.51 3.12
CA ALA A 48 -16.07 -27.39 3.76
C ALA A 48 -15.62 -27.20 5.22
N VAL A 49 -15.38 -28.27 5.98
CA VAL A 49 -14.89 -28.18 7.36
C VAL A 49 -13.42 -27.72 7.41
N LEU A 50 -12.60 -28.07 6.42
CA LEU A 50 -11.23 -27.55 6.29
C LEU A 50 -11.19 -26.07 5.91
N VAL A 51 -12.08 -25.63 5.01
CA VAL A 51 -12.20 -24.21 4.62
C VAL A 51 -12.76 -23.36 5.77
N ILE A 52 -13.70 -23.89 6.57
CA ILE A 52 -14.22 -23.20 7.76
C ILE A 52 -13.19 -23.20 8.90
N GLY A 53 -12.38 -24.26 9.03
CA GLY A 53 -11.29 -24.32 10.01
C GLY A 53 -10.11 -23.39 9.71
N GLY A 54 -9.82 -23.11 8.43
CA GLY A 54 -8.72 -22.23 8.02
C GLY A 54 -9.01 -20.73 8.20
N LEU A 55 -10.28 -20.32 8.30
CA LEU A 55 -10.65 -18.89 8.36
C LEU A 55 -10.77 -18.32 9.79
N ILE A 56 -10.57 -19.13 10.85
CA ILE A 56 -10.77 -18.70 12.25
C ILE A 56 -9.45 -18.55 13.03
N VAL A 57 -8.28 -18.82 12.42
CA VAL A 57 -6.98 -18.84 13.15
C VAL A 57 -6.02 -17.70 12.75
N SER A 58 -6.30 -16.88 11.73
CA SER A 58 -5.23 -16.06 11.11
C SER A 58 -5.13 -14.57 11.51
N SER A 59 -5.97 -14.01 12.39
CA SER A 59 -5.94 -12.55 12.65
C SER A 59 -5.53 -12.11 14.06
N GLN A 60 -5.50 -13.00 15.06
CA GLN A 60 -5.12 -12.61 16.44
C GLN A 60 -3.61 -12.69 16.73
N ASP A 61 -2.80 -13.25 15.83
CA ASP A 61 -1.36 -13.50 16.10
C ASP A 61 -0.43 -12.41 15.51
N GLN A 62 -0.91 -11.56 14.59
CA GLN A 62 -0.02 -10.63 13.88
C GLN A 62 0.34 -9.36 14.67
N SER A 63 -0.56 -8.83 15.50
CA SER A 63 -0.25 -7.62 16.31
C SER A 63 0.82 -7.91 17.35
N GLY A 64 0.73 -9.07 18.03
CA GLY A 64 1.73 -9.50 19.01
C GLY A 64 3.11 -9.74 18.40
N VAL A 65 3.17 -10.24 17.15
CA VAL A 65 4.45 -10.41 16.43
C VAL A 65 5.09 -9.05 16.15
N PHE A 66 4.34 -8.08 15.63
CA PHE A 66 4.87 -6.74 15.33
C PHE A 66 5.33 -6.01 16.62
N GLU A 67 4.52 -6.02 17.67
CA GLU A 67 4.89 -5.46 18.98
C GLU A 67 6.17 -6.11 19.52
N SER A 68 6.29 -7.43 19.42
CA SER A 68 7.50 -8.14 19.86
C SER A 68 8.74 -7.75 19.07
N GLN A 69 8.60 -7.46 17.77
CA GLN A 69 9.69 -6.96 16.93
C GLN A 69 10.14 -5.56 17.37
N LEU A 70 9.20 -4.66 17.67
CA LEU A 70 9.52 -3.31 18.15
C LEU A 70 10.28 -3.34 19.49
N LEU A 71 9.82 -4.18 20.42
CA LEU A 71 10.50 -4.35 21.71
C LEU A 71 11.87 -5.01 21.55
N GLY A 72 12.01 -5.96 20.62
CA GLY A 72 13.30 -6.55 20.28
C GLY A 72 14.28 -5.53 19.70
N LEU A 73 13.82 -4.68 18.79
CA LEU A 73 14.61 -3.55 18.25
C LEU A 73 15.06 -2.63 19.37
N ARG A 74 14.15 -2.25 20.28
CA ARG A 74 14.47 -1.41 21.42
C ARG A 74 15.59 -2.00 22.26
N LEU A 75 15.49 -3.29 22.61
CA LEU A 75 16.49 -3.97 23.44
C LEU A 75 17.86 -3.99 22.75
N ASP A 76 17.90 -4.29 21.46
CA ASP A 76 19.15 -4.34 20.71
C ASP A 76 19.79 -2.95 20.54
N ILE A 77 18.99 -1.89 20.30
CA ILE A 77 19.49 -0.52 20.30
C ILE A 77 20.03 -0.12 21.69
N GLU A 78 19.38 -0.52 22.78
CA GLU A 78 19.91 -0.27 24.14
C GLU A 78 21.26 -0.97 24.36
N THR A 79 21.41 -2.21 23.86
CA THR A 79 22.68 -2.95 23.89
C THR A 79 23.79 -2.22 23.11
N LEU A 80 23.48 -1.73 21.90
CA LEU A 80 24.42 -0.92 21.12
C LEU A 80 24.73 0.42 21.80
N ALA A 81 23.73 1.05 22.42
CA ALA A 81 23.90 2.30 23.15
C ALA A 81 24.82 2.14 24.36
N ASP A 82 24.71 1.06 25.12
CA ASP A 82 25.62 0.75 26.22
C ASP A 82 27.07 0.58 25.72
N ARG A 83 27.24 0.06 24.51
CA ARG A 83 28.56 -0.06 23.88
C ARG A 83 29.12 1.27 23.40
N ALA A 84 28.27 2.11 22.78
CA ALA A 84 28.66 3.39 22.19
C ALA A 84 28.88 4.50 23.25
N PHE A 85 28.01 4.58 24.26
CA PHE A 85 28.00 5.64 25.27
C PHE A 85 28.53 5.19 26.65
N GLY A 86 28.61 3.88 26.89
CA GLY A 86 28.87 3.29 28.19
C GLY A 86 27.58 2.90 28.92
N GLY A 87 27.66 1.83 29.71
CA GLY A 87 26.51 1.23 30.40
C GLY A 87 25.66 2.25 31.18
N GLY A 88 24.38 2.37 30.81
CA GLY A 88 23.40 3.26 31.45
C GLY A 88 23.60 4.76 31.17
N SER A 89 24.52 5.14 30.29
CA SER A 89 24.70 6.52 29.84
C SER A 89 23.96 6.73 28.52
N ARG A 90 23.16 7.79 28.40
CA ARG A 90 22.43 8.14 27.17
C ARG A 90 22.69 9.61 26.81
N PRO A 91 22.77 9.92 25.50
CA PRO A 91 22.96 11.30 25.05
C PRO A 91 21.73 12.16 25.35
N ASP A 92 21.91 13.49 25.28
CA ASP A 92 20.80 14.41 25.25
C ASP A 92 19.88 14.07 24.07
N LEU A 93 18.56 14.20 24.27
CA LEU A 93 17.49 13.84 23.31
C LEU A 93 17.21 12.34 23.14
N TRP A 94 17.89 11.44 23.85
CA TRP A 94 17.50 10.03 23.88
C TRP A 94 16.04 9.86 24.29
N THR A 95 15.25 9.21 23.44
CA THR A 95 13.82 9.05 23.70
C THR A 95 13.57 7.93 24.70
N GLY A 96 14.29 6.81 24.57
CA GLY A 96 14.14 5.64 25.43
C GLY A 96 12.72 5.06 25.40
N ASN A 97 11.96 5.28 24.33
CA ASN A 97 10.60 4.81 24.22
C ASN A 97 10.59 3.27 24.11
N GLY A 98 9.98 2.62 25.10
CA GLY A 98 9.79 1.17 25.15
C GLY A 98 8.31 0.75 25.17
N ASP A 99 7.41 1.67 24.85
CA ASP A 99 5.97 1.40 24.77
C ASP A 99 5.60 1.10 23.31
N ALA A 100 5.34 -0.18 23.01
CA ALA A 100 4.99 -0.63 21.66
C ALA A 100 3.64 -0.05 21.18
N ASP A 101 2.76 0.38 22.10
CA ASP A 101 1.49 1.03 21.78
C ASP A 101 1.65 2.54 21.50
N SER A 102 2.84 3.10 21.73
CA SER A 102 3.08 4.52 21.50
C SER A 102 2.99 4.87 20.01
N PRO A 103 2.24 5.91 19.62
CA PRO A 103 2.14 6.33 18.23
C PRO A 103 3.48 6.83 17.65
N THR A 104 4.48 7.10 18.50
CA THR A 104 5.80 7.59 18.08
C THR A 104 6.89 6.51 18.12
N ILE A 105 6.59 5.27 18.54
CA ILE A 105 7.61 4.24 18.80
C ILE A 105 8.56 4.02 17.62
N LEU A 106 8.07 4.00 16.38
CA LEU A 106 8.91 3.82 15.19
C LEU A 106 9.87 5.00 14.97
N ALA A 107 9.36 6.23 15.10
CA ALA A 107 10.16 7.44 14.93
C ALA A 107 11.22 7.55 16.04
N ASP A 108 10.84 7.19 17.27
CA ASP A 108 11.71 7.19 18.44
C ASP A 108 12.82 6.13 18.31
N LEU A 109 12.49 4.91 17.89
CA LEU A 109 13.47 3.85 17.64
C LEU A 109 14.45 4.21 16.53
N TRP A 110 13.96 4.77 15.42
CA TRP A 110 14.82 5.25 14.35
C TRP A 110 15.75 6.36 14.85
N PHE A 111 15.21 7.37 15.54
CA PHE A 111 16.00 8.49 16.04
C PHE A 111 17.08 8.05 17.03
N ASP A 112 16.74 7.17 17.97
CA ASP A 112 17.71 6.63 18.92
C ASP A 112 18.79 5.78 18.22
N ASN A 113 18.43 5.02 17.16
CA ASN A 113 19.42 4.30 16.34
C ASN A 113 20.37 5.26 15.60
N GLU A 114 19.85 6.37 15.06
CA GLU A 114 20.69 7.40 14.43
C GLU A 114 21.64 8.06 15.44
N LEU A 115 21.21 8.27 16.70
CA LEU A 115 22.08 8.76 17.77
C LEU A 115 23.18 7.76 18.11
N VAL A 116 22.87 6.47 18.18
CA VAL A 116 23.87 5.41 18.36
C VAL A 116 24.87 5.41 17.21
N ALA A 117 24.40 5.50 15.96
CA ALA A 117 25.25 5.55 14.78
C ALA A 117 26.18 6.79 14.76
N ASP A 118 25.66 7.96 15.11
CA ASP A 118 26.46 9.19 15.22
C ASP A 118 27.58 9.08 16.28
N ALA A 119 27.32 8.37 17.37
CA ALA A 119 28.31 8.15 18.42
C ALA A 119 29.35 7.10 18.03
N ALA A 120 28.91 6.05 17.34
CA ALA A 120 29.72 4.92 16.89
C ALA A 120 30.66 5.29 15.75
N PHE A 121 30.13 5.95 14.72
CA PHE A 121 30.79 6.17 13.43
C PHE A 121 31.15 7.64 13.20
N GLY A 122 30.56 8.55 13.96
CA GLY A 122 30.71 10.00 13.83
C GLY A 122 29.48 10.66 13.22
N PRO A 123 29.30 11.99 13.43
CA PRO A 123 28.09 12.68 13.01
C PRO A 123 27.82 12.57 11.50
N GLY A 124 26.65 12.03 11.14
CA GLY A 124 26.21 11.83 9.76
C GLY A 124 26.99 10.77 8.98
N GLN A 125 27.87 10.00 9.65
CA GLN A 125 28.55 8.87 9.03
C GLN A 125 27.76 7.60 9.29
N ARG A 126 27.51 6.83 8.24
CA ARG A 126 26.80 5.56 8.32
C ARG A 126 27.65 4.46 7.68
N PRO A 127 27.55 3.21 8.16
CA PRO A 127 28.09 2.06 7.48
C PRO A 127 27.62 1.96 6.02
N LEU A 128 28.35 1.18 5.22
CA LEU A 128 27.88 0.79 3.89
C LEU A 128 26.53 0.06 4.02
N ASP A 129 25.65 0.24 3.03
CA ASP A 129 24.29 -0.35 2.97
C ASP A 129 23.28 0.11 4.03
N TRP A 130 23.58 1.17 4.80
CA TRP A 130 22.60 1.80 5.70
C TRP A 130 21.31 2.17 4.97
N ALA A 131 20.19 1.59 5.40
CA ALA A 131 18.91 1.74 4.75
C ALA A 131 18.19 3.02 5.21
N GLY A 132 18.17 3.27 6.52
CA GLY A 132 17.44 4.36 7.16
C GLY A 132 15.92 4.24 7.05
N ALA A 133 15.22 5.27 7.58
CA ALA A 133 13.75 5.35 7.55
C ALA A 133 13.22 6.06 6.29
N ALA A 134 13.36 5.42 5.13
CA ALA A 134 12.98 6.01 3.84
C ALA A 134 11.53 5.69 3.41
N SER A 135 10.71 5.03 4.24
CA SER A 135 9.35 4.60 3.91
C SER A 135 8.31 5.19 4.85
N THR A 136 7.06 5.31 4.39
CA THR A 136 5.88 5.55 5.25
C THR A 136 5.25 4.26 5.76
N ASN A 137 5.65 3.10 5.24
CA ASN A 137 5.16 1.80 5.66
C ASN A 137 5.93 1.32 6.91
N GLY A 138 5.23 1.21 8.04
CA GLY A 138 5.82 0.80 9.31
C GLY A 138 6.57 -0.54 9.26
N ALA A 139 6.09 -1.52 8.47
CA ALA A 139 6.78 -2.80 8.34
C ALA A 139 8.13 -2.67 7.60
N VAL A 140 8.19 -1.80 6.58
CA VAL A 140 9.43 -1.50 5.85
C VAL A 140 10.41 -0.74 6.75
N ILE A 141 9.92 0.21 7.56
CA ILE A 141 10.75 0.92 8.55
C ILE A 141 11.35 -0.07 9.57
N VAL A 142 10.53 -0.96 10.14
CA VAL A 142 11.01 -1.98 11.10
C VAL A 142 12.07 -2.88 10.48
N ARG A 143 11.84 -3.36 9.26
CA ARG A 143 12.81 -4.17 8.50
C ARG A 143 14.12 -3.43 8.28
N ASN A 144 14.07 -2.18 7.79
CA ASN A 144 15.26 -1.37 7.55
C ASN A 144 16.00 -1.04 8.85
N LEU A 145 15.27 -0.74 9.92
CA LEU A 145 15.87 -0.46 11.22
C LEU A 145 16.58 -1.70 11.78
N ARG A 146 15.97 -2.88 11.63
CA ARG A 146 16.62 -4.14 12.00
C ARG A 146 17.92 -4.36 11.24
N HIS A 147 17.91 -4.15 9.92
CA HIS A 147 19.09 -4.23 9.08
C HIS A 147 20.22 -3.30 9.56
N ASP A 148 19.89 -2.02 9.79
CA ASP A 148 20.84 -1.01 10.25
C ASP A 148 21.45 -1.33 11.63
N ILE A 149 20.65 -1.92 12.52
CA ILE A 149 21.11 -2.39 13.84
C ILE A 149 22.07 -3.57 13.72
N GLU A 150 21.80 -4.53 12.82
CA GLU A 150 22.68 -5.68 12.62
C GLU A 150 24.02 -5.26 12.00
N ILE A 151 24.01 -4.35 11.02
CA ILE A 151 25.25 -3.77 10.48
C ILE A 151 26.01 -3.02 11.57
N SER A 152 25.31 -2.22 12.38
CA SER A 152 25.95 -1.51 13.50
C SER A 152 26.59 -2.47 14.49
N ALA A 153 25.94 -3.61 14.76
CA ALA A 153 26.45 -4.64 15.65
C ALA A 153 27.70 -5.32 15.08
N ASP A 154 27.71 -5.62 13.78
CA ASP A 154 28.89 -6.20 13.10
C ASP A 154 30.11 -5.26 13.18
N GLU A 155 29.91 -3.96 12.99
CA GLU A 155 30.98 -2.97 13.08
C GLU A 155 31.45 -2.71 14.54
N LEU A 156 30.53 -2.64 15.50
CA LEU A 156 30.84 -2.25 16.89
C LEU A 156 31.27 -3.41 17.80
N ILE A 157 30.68 -4.59 17.59
CA ILE A 157 30.86 -5.78 18.43
C ILE A 157 31.71 -6.80 17.69
N GLY A 158 31.51 -6.92 16.37
CA GLY A 158 32.20 -7.86 15.50
C GLY A 158 31.21 -8.81 14.82
N GLU A 159 31.54 -9.19 13.58
CA GLU A 159 30.73 -10.11 12.77
C GLU A 159 30.47 -11.43 13.50
N GLY A 160 29.19 -11.80 13.62
CA GLY A 160 28.75 -13.03 14.31
C GLY A 160 28.99 -13.06 15.82
N LEU A 161 29.47 -11.96 16.41
CA LEU A 161 29.62 -11.81 17.86
C LEU A 161 28.40 -11.06 18.40
N ARG A 162 27.45 -11.79 18.98
CA ARG A 162 26.26 -11.21 19.61
C ARG A 162 26.25 -11.51 21.12
N PRO A 163 25.95 -10.52 21.98
CA PRO A 163 25.73 -10.76 23.41
C PRO A 163 24.57 -11.73 23.68
N ASP A 164 24.52 -12.31 24.89
CA ASP A 164 23.47 -13.27 25.27
C ASP A 164 22.07 -12.63 25.27
N GLU A 165 22.00 -11.32 25.53
CA GLU A 165 20.79 -10.50 25.52
C GLU A 165 20.35 -10.02 24.13
N TRP A 166 21.15 -10.27 23.09
CA TRP A 166 20.82 -9.86 21.72
C TRP A 166 19.63 -10.66 21.20
N VAL A 167 18.56 -9.96 20.83
CA VAL A 167 17.37 -10.59 20.25
C VAL A 167 17.66 -10.96 18.80
N GLY A 168 18.21 -9.99 18.06
CA GLY A 168 18.57 -10.11 16.65
C GLY A 168 17.37 -10.27 15.72
N THR A 169 17.66 -10.58 14.46
CA THR A 169 16.62 -10.87 13.46
C THR A 169 16.23 -12.35 13.42
N PRO A 170 14.91 -12.68 13.46
CA PRO A 170 14.43 -14.01 13.13
C PRO A 170 14.37 -14.28 11.61
N ASN A 171 14.48 -13.24 10.78
CA ASN A 171 14.37 -13.30 9.33
C ASN A 171 15.74 -12.98 8.70
N PRO A 172 16.49 -13.98 8.20
CA PRO A 172 17.82 -13.76 7.64
C PRO A 172 17.84 -12.85 6.40
N LEU A 173 16.67 -12.56 5.79
CA LEU A 173 16.55 -11.54 4.75
C LEU A 173 16.98 -10.15 5.25
N GLU A 174 16.77 -9.84 6.53
CA GLU A 174 17.11 -8.55 7.12
C GLU A 174 18.63 -8.36 7.29
N LEU A 175 19.41 -9.42 7.11
CA LEU A 175 20.88 -9.36 7.05
C LEU A 175 21.40 -9.11 5.62
N CYS A 176 20.53 -9.14 4.62
CA CYS A 176 20.91 -8.94 3.23
C CYS A 176 20.91 -7.46 2.85
N ASP A 177 21.57 -7.14 1.74
CA ASP A 177 21.56 -5.78 1.23
C ASP A 177 20.14 -5.31 0.89
N ARG A 178 19.97 -3.99 0.92
CA ARG A 178 18.68 -3.35 0.70
C ARG A 178 18.07 -3.66 -0.66
N ASN A 179 18.88 -3.84 -1.71
CA ASN A 179 18.35 -4.16 -3.05
C ASN A 179 17.69 -5.54 -3.02
N LEU A 180 18.35 -6.52 -2.39
CA LEU A 180 17.81 -7.88 -2.25
C LEU A 180 16.53 -7.89 -1.40
N MET A 181 16.53 -7.19 -0.26
CA MET A 181 15.34 -7.05 0.59
C MET A 181 14.14 -6.49 -0.18
N ASN A 182 14.37 -5.45 -0.99
CA ASN A 182 13.32 -4.80 -1.76
C ASN A 182 12.89 -5.61 -2.97
N LEU A 183 13.80 -6.32 -3.64
CA LEU A 183 13.47 -7.21 -4.74
C LEU A 183 12.54 -8.33 -4.26
N VAL A 184 12.88 -8.97 -3.14
CA VAL A 184 12.07 -10.01 -2.48
C VAL A 184 10.70 -9.45 -2.10
N TYR A 185 10.67 -8.27 -1.47
CA TYR A 185 9.43 -7.60 -1.07
C TYR A 185 8.50 -7.35 -2.27
N VAL A 186 9.02 -6.80 -3.38
CA VAL A 186 8.20 -6.52 -4.56
C VAL A 186 7.75 -7.81 -5.25
N LEU A 187 8.61 -8.83 -5.34
CA LEU A 187 8.22 -10.12 -5.91
C LEU A 187 7.12 -10.82 -5.10
N GLN A 188 7.20 -10.80 -3.77
CA GLN A 188 6.16 -11.34 -2.90
C GLN A 188 4.86 -10.57 -3.02
N SER A 189 4.92 -9.24 -2.95
CA SER A 189 3.71 -8.39 -2.95
C SER A 189 3.01 -8.33 -4.31
N ALA A 190 3.77 -8.24 -5.41
CA ALA A 190 3.20 -8.07 -6.75
C ALA A 190 2.92 -9.40 -7.46
N TYR A 191 3.70 -10.44 -7.19
CA TYR A 191 3.60 -11.73 -7.90
C TYR A 191 3.23 -12.91 -7.00
N ASN A 192 3.10 -12.71 -5.68
CA ASN A 192 2.94 -13.80 -4.72
C ASN A 192 4.02 -14.87 -4.90
N ALA A 193 5.25 -14.42 -5.15
CA ALA A 193 6.41 -15.30 -5.27
C ALA A 193 6.72 -15.96 -3.93
N GLU A 194 7.05 -17.25 -3.97
CA GLU A 194 7.55 -18.02 -2.83
C GLU A 194 8.99 -18.42 -3.12
N PHE A 195 9.83 -18.41 -2.08
CA PHE A 195 11.25 -18.75 -2.20
C PHE A 195 11.56 -20.00 -1.36
N GLU A 196 12.33 -20.91 -1.94
CA GLU A 196 12.75 -22.20 -1.39
C GLU A 196 14.03 -22.10 -0.55
N THR A 197 14.78 -20.99 -0.62
CA THR A 197 15.99 -20.80 0.19
C THR A 197 15.68 -20.92 1.67
N VAL A 198 16.26 -21.95 2.30
CA VAL A 198 16.08 -22.21 3.73
C VAL A 198 16.84 -21.20 4.58
N ALA A 199 16.21 -20.68 5.63
CA ALA A 199 16.75 -19.64 6.49
C ALA A 199 18.11 -19.96 7.16
N ASN A 200 18.47 -21.24 7.29
CA ASN A 200 19.70 -21.69 7.93
C ASN A 200 20.82 -22.06 6.95
N VAL A 201 20.66 -21.79 5.66
CA VAL A 201 21.73 -22.03 4.69
C VAL A 201 22.92 -21.10 4.98
N ALA A 202 24.13 -21.62 4.83
CA ALA A 202 25.33 -20.78 4.92
C ALA A 202 25.29 -19.73 3.80
N ASN A 203 25.51 -18.46 4.15
CA ASN A 203 25.41 -17.34 3.23
C ASN A 203 24.03 -17.24 2.56
N TYR A 204 22.98 -17.12 3.39
CA TYR A 204 21.58 -17.00 2.99
C TYR A 204 21.37 -15.98 1.86
N CYS A 205 21.94 -14.78 1.96
CA CYS A 205 21.74 -13.72 0.98
C CYS A 205 22.28 -14.10 -0.40
N THR A 206 23.45 -14.76 -0.47
CA THR A 206 23.97 -15.26 -1.75
C THR A 206 23.09 -16.37 -2.31
N ALA A 207 22.67 -17.33 -1.49
CA ALA A 207 21.80 -18.41 -1.93
C ALA A 207 20.46 -17.88 -2.48
N LEU A 208 19.83 -16.96 -1.76
CA LEU A 208 18.58 -16.33 -2.17
C LEU A 208 18.75 -15.51 -3.45
N ARG A 209 19.82 -14.73 -3.58
CA ARG A 209 20.10 -13.98 -4.81
C ARG A 209 20.20 -14.91 -6.02
N LEU A 210 20.90 -16.05 -5.89
CA LEU A 210 21.02 -17.03 -6.97
C LEU A 210 19.69 -17.70 -7.33
N GLU A 211 18.83 -17.93 -6.35
CA GLU A 211 17.46 -18.40 -6.56
C GLU A 211 16.64 -17.35 -7.34
N LEU A 212 16.63 -16.10 -6.88
CA LEU A 212 15.91 -15.01 -7.56
C LEU A 212 16.37 -14.81 -9.00
N GLU A 213 17.67 -14.91 -9.27
CA GLU A 213 18.20 -14.81 -10.62
C GLU A 213 17.69 -15.92 -11.55
N ASN A 214 17.28 -17.08 -11.03
CA ASN A 214 16.61 -18.12 -11.80
C ASN A 214 15.13 -17.78 -11.98
N ASP A 215 14.44 -17.51 -10.87
CA ASP A 215 12.98 -17.42 -10.84
C ASP A 215 12.46 -16.14 -11.48
N PHE A 216 13.25 -15.07 -11.48
CA PHE A 216 12.93 -13.82 -12.16
C PHE A 216 12.68 -14.03 -13.67
N VAL A 217 13.39 -14.97 -14.28
CA VAL A 217 13.22 -15.33 -15.69
C VAL A 217 11.85 -15.99 -15.93
N GLU A 218 11.38 -16.77 -14.95
CA GLU A 218 10.12 -17.52 -15.01
C GLU A 218 8.90 -16.67 -14.61
N ALA A 219 9.04 -15.75 -13.64
CA ALA A 219 7.98 -14.84 -13.22
C ALA A 219 7.57 -13.83 -14.33
N ARG A 220 8.50 -13.47 -15.23
CA ARG A 220 8.30 -12.49 -16.31
C ARG A 220 7.82 -13.12 -17.64
N ASN A 221 6.90 -14.07 -17.59
CA ASN A 221 6.38 -14.80 -18.77
C ASN A 221 5.70 -13.93 -19.86
N THR A 222 5.60 -12.60 -19.70
CA THR A 222 5.08 -11.67 -20.72
C THR A 222 6.14 -10.69 -21.27
N GLY A 223 7.42 -10.79 -20.87
CA GLY A 223 8.47 -9.88 -21.35
C GLY A 223 9.92 -10.35 -21.21
N SER A 224 10.17 -11.63 -20.90
CA SER A 224 11.52 -12.19 -20.92
C SER A 224 12.09 -12.21 -22.35
N PRO A 225 13.40 -11.91 -22.53
CA PRO A 225 14.06 -12.05 -23.82
C PRO A 225 13.92 -13.49 -24.34
N SER A 226 13.62 -13.62 -25.63
CA SER A 226 13.66 -14.88 -26.35
C SER A 226 15.08 -15.48 -26.35
N ASN A 227 15.20 -16.79 -26.56
CA ASN A 227 16.51 -17.44 -26.68
C ASN A 227 17.39 -16.83 -27.80
N GLU A 228 16.76 -16.29 -28.85
CA GLU A 228 17.47 -15.59 -29.93
C GLU A 228 18.06 -14.27 -29.41
N GLU A 229 17.29 -13.46 -28.69
CA GLU A 229 17.78 -12.23 -28.05
C GLU A 229 18.88 -12.52 -27.02
N ILE A 230 18.77 -13.59 -26.23
CA ILE A 230 19.83 -13.99 -25.28
C ILE A 230 21.12 -14.35 -26.04
N ALA A 231 21.00 -15.09 -27.14
CA ALA A 231 22.16 -15.45 -27.96
C ALA A 231 22.81 -14.21 -28.60
N GLU A 232 22.02 -13.23 -29.02
CA GLU A 232 22.51 -11.94 -29.52
C GLU A 232 23.21 -11.13 -28.43
N MET A 233 22.66 -11.08 -27.20
CA MET A 233 23.32 -10.43 -26.06
C MET A 233 24.66 -11.09 -25.75
N ASN A 234 24.73 -12.41 -25.77
CA ASN A 234 25.97 -13.16 -25.54
C ASN A 234 27.01 -12.88 -26.64
N LEU A 235 26.58 -12.76 -27.90
CA LEU A 235 27.46 -12.39 -29.00
C LEU A 235 27.93 -10.92 -28.89
N ALA A 236 27.08 -10.02 -28.39
CA ALA A 236 27.48 -8.64 -28.12
C ALA A 236 28.56 -8.56 -27.04
N VAL A 237 28.41 -9.33 -25.95
CA VAL A 237 29.45 -9.50 -24.91
C VAL A 237 30.75 -9.99 -25.54
N ARG A 238 30.67 -10.99 -26.45
CA ARG A 238 31.85 -11.48 -27.18
C ARG A 238 32.53 -10.39 -27.98
N GLY A 239 31.75 -9.62 -28.74
CA GLY A 239 32.26 -8.53 -29.57
C GLY A 239 33.02 -7.50 -28.75
N ASP A 240 32.47 -7.12 -27.60
CA ASP A 240 33.07 -6.14 -26.70
C ASP A 240 34.31 -6.69 -25.99
N LEU A 241 34.29 -7.95 -25.56
CA LEU A 241 35.46 -8.64 -24.99
C LEU A 241 36.64 -8.66 -25.96
N GLU A 242 36.40 -8.92 -27.25
CA GLU A 242 37.43 -8.86 -28.29
C GLU A 242 37.99 -7.46 -28.50
N ARG A 243 37.13 -6.43 -28.44
CA ARG A 243 37.54 -5.03 -28.57
C ARG A 243 38.40 -4.60 -27.37
N LEU A 244 38.02 -4.98 -26.16
CA LEU A 244 38.80 -4.67 -24.96
C LEU A 244 40.17 -5.35 -25.04
N ALA A 245 40.22 -6.62 -25.45
CA ALA A 245 41.50 -7.32 -25.65
C ALA A 245 42.38 -6.65 -26.71
N ASP A 246 41.80 -6.17 -27.82
CA ASP A 246 42.54 -5.42 -28.85
C ASP A 246 43.10 -4.08 -28.34
N GLU A 247 42.35 -3.38 -27.48
CA GLU A 247 42.77 -2.10 -26.91
C GLU A 247 43.87 -2.28 -25.86
N GLU A 248 43.75 -3.30 -24.99
CA GLU A 248 44.69 -3.56 -23.89
C GLU A 248 45.99 -4.25 -24.34
N LEU A 249 45.87 -5.27 -25.20
CA LEU A 249 46.99 -6.15 -25.56
C LEU A 249 47.53 -5.86 -26.96
N GLY A 250 46.79 -5.10 -27.77
CA GLY A 250 47.07 -4.84 -29.17
C GLY A 250 46.28 -5.74 -30.13
N LEU A 251 46.17 -5.28 -31.38
CA LEU A 251 45.36 -5.93 -32.42
C LEU A 251 45.72 -7.41 -32.62
N ASN A 252 44.74 -8.29 -32.42
CA ASN A 252 44.84 -9.75 -32.51
C ASN A 252 45.89 -10.38 -31.56
N VAL A 253 46.30 -9.67 -30.51
CA VAL A 253 47.11 -10.24 -29.42
C VAL A 253 46.14 -10.76 -28.36
N ARG A 254 46.28 -12.02 -27.98
CA ARG A 254 45.40 -12.66 -26.98
C ARG A 254 46.21 -13.39 -25.92
N PRO A 255 45.67 -13.50 -24.69
CA PRO A 255 46.27 -14.34 -23.66
C PRO A 255 46.38 -15.80 -24.11
N ASP A 256 47.33 -16.53 -23.52
CA ASP A 256 47.43 -17.97 -23.73
C ASP A 256 46.15 -18.67 -23.25
N GLY A 257 45.64 -19.62 -24.05
CA GLY A 257 44.39 -20.34 -23.74
C GLY A 257 43.11 -19.67 -24.22
N TRP A 258 43.19 -18.50 -24.85
CA TRP A 258 42.05 -17.80 -25.44
C TRP A 258 41.31 -18.66 -26.47
N THR A 259 40.01 -18.84 -26.26
CA THR A 259 39.16 -19.69 -27.10
C THR A 259 38.73 -18.99 -28.37
N GLY A 260 38.38 -17.70 -28.30
CA GLY A 260 38.00 -16.92 -29.49
C GLY A 260 36.68 -17.36 -30.14
N ASN A 261 35.78 -18.02 -29.41
CA ASN A 261 34.52 -18.52 -29.96
C ASN A 261 33.63 -17.36 -30.42
N LYS A 262 33.13 -17.42 -31.66
CA LYS A 262 32.27 -16.39 -32.28
C LYS A 262 31.00 -16.98 -32.92
N ASP A 263 30.75 -18.28 -32.75
CA ASP A 263 29.56 -18.92 -33.29
C ASP A 263 28.38 -18.70 -32.34
N ILE A 264 27.41 -17.90 -32.77
CA ILE A 264 26.18 -17.60 -32.02
C ILE A 264 25.37 -18.86 -31.68
N ASN A 265 25.50 -19.93 -32.48
CA ASN A 265 24.79 -21.19 -32.25
C ASN A 265 25.59 -22.17 -31.38
N SER A 266 26.79 -21.80 -30.95
CA SER A 266 27.62 -22.63 -30.08
C SER A 266 27.06 -22.67 -28.67
N THR A 267 26.69 -23.85 -28.19
CA THR A 267 26.30 -24.08 -26.80
C THR A 267 27.44 -23.82 -25.80
N ALA A 268 28.68 -23.65 -26.28
CA ALA A 268 29.84 -23.32 -25.46
C ALA A 268 30.12 -21.81 -25.39
N LEU A 269 29.50 -20.98 -26.24
CA LEU A 269 29.86 -19.56 -26.39
C LEU A 269 29.86 -18.81 -25.04
N LEU A 270 28.85 -19.05 -24.22
CA LEU A 270 28.70 -18.42 -22.91
C LEU A 270 29.89 -18.75 -21.97
N ARG A 271 30.22 -20.03 -21.84
CA ARG A 271 31.33 -20.50 -21.01
C ARG A 271 32.68 -20.04 -21.55
N ASP A 272 32.81 -20.04 -22.87
CA ASP A 272 34.03 -19.61 -23.57
C ASP A 272 34.25 -18.10 -23.36
N ASN A 273 33.20 -17.28 -23.40
CA ASN A 273 33.24 -15.86 -23.07
C ASN A 273 33.69 -15.60 -21.63
N PHE A 274 33.13 -16.34 -20.67
CA PHE A 274 33.56 -16.24 -19.27
C PHE A 274 35.04 -16.61 -19.10
N THR A 275 35.48 -17.70 -19.72
CA THR A 275 36.87 -18.17 -19.62
C THR A 275 37.82 -17.12 -20.19
N ASP A 276 37.50 -16.60 -21.38
CA ASP A 276 38.29 -15.55 -22.05
C ASP A 276 38.28 -14.25 -21.22
N LEU A 277 37.16 -13.85 -20.60
CA LEU A 277 37.11 -12.69 -19.71
C LEU A 277 38.06 -12.83 -18.52
N GLY A 278 38.09 -14.01 -17.89
CA GLY A 278 39.03 -14.31 -16.81
C GLY A 278 40.49 -14.22 -17.26
N LEU A 279 40.81 -14.79 -18.42
CA LEU A 279 42.16 -14.72 -19.00
C LEU A 279 42.57 -13.28 -19.35
N LEU A 280 41.64 -12.45 -19.83
CA LEU A 280 41.91 -11.04 -20.07
C LEU A 280 42.20 -10.30 -18.77
N ALA A 281 41.39 -10.51 -17.73
CA ALA A 281 41.60 -9.91 -16.42
C ALA A 281 42.96 -10.32 -15.82
N ASP A 282 43.35 -11.59 -15.93
CA ASP A 282 44.67 -12.05 -15.46
C ASP A 282 45.82 -11.40 -16.24
N ALA A 283 45.65 -11.16 -17.54
CA ALA A 283 46.65 -10.54 -18.39
C ALA A 283 46.80 -9.02 -18.14
N THR A 284 45.71 -8.32 -17.79
CA THR A 284 45.71 -6.85 -17.64
C THR A 284 45.88 -6.38 -16.20
N LEU A 285 45.28 -7.07 -15.23
CA LEU A 285 45.32 -6.71 -13.81
C LEU A 285 46.29 -7.57 -12.98
N GLY A 286 46.66 -8.75 -13.51
CA GLY A 286 47.49 -9.74 -12.83
C GLY A 286 46.71 -10.98 -12.41
N GLU A 287 47.42 -12.10 -12.26
CA GLU A 287 46.83 -13.40 -11.95
C GLU A 287 45.98 -13.35 -10.66
N GLY A 288 44.70 -13.69 -10.79
CA GLY A 288 43.74 -13.71 -9.68
C GLY A 288 43.28 -12.33 -9.19
N VAL A 289 43.73 -11.23 -9.82
CA VAL A 289 43.29 -9.86 -9.47
C VAL A 289 42.01 -9.54 -10.23
N ARG A 290 40.96 -9.11 -9.51
CA ARG A 290 39.67 -8.74 -10.10
C ARG A 290 39.21 -7.38 -9.59
N PRO A 291 38.43 -6.62 -10.37
CA PRO A 291 37.73 -5.44 -9.88
C PRO A 291 36.80 -5.78 -8.70
N GLU A 292 36.53 -4.78 -7.87
CA GLU A 292 35.51 -4.90 -6.83
C GLU A 292 34.12 -5.12 -7.46
N GLY A 293 33.31 -6.02 -6.88
CA GLY A 293 31.98 -6.37 -7.42
C GLY A 293 31.99 -7.35 -8.60
N PHE A 294 33.14 -7.94 -8.93
CA PHE A 294 33.26 -8.97 -9.96
C PHE A 294 32.65 -10.30 -9.48
N TYR A 295 31.63 -10.81 -10.18
CA TYR A 295 30.87 -11.99 -9.75
C TYR A 295 31.44 -13.31 -10.27
N GLY A 296 31.94 -13.30 -11.50
CA GLY A 296 32.31 -14.49 -12.22
C GLY A 296 31.10 -15.28 -12.74
N PHE A 297 31.33 -16.56 -13.10
CA PHE A 297 30.32 -17.39 -13.73
C PHE A 297 29.48 -18.16 -12.73
N VAL A 298 28.20 -17.86 -12.74
CA VAL A 298 27.18 -18.63 -12.02
C VAL A 298 26.23 -19.22 -13.06
N ASN A 299 26.19 -20.55 -13.14
CA ASN A 299 25.38 -21.26 -14.14
C ASN A 299 23.96 -21.49 -13.62
N THR A 300 23.21 -20.40 -13.45
CA THR A 300 21.81 -20.38 -13.00
C THR A 300 20.88 -20.42 -14.21
N SER A 301 20.92 -19.38 -15.04
CA SER A 301 20.23 -19.30 -16.34
C SER A 301 21.13 -18.65 -17.39
N ASP A 302 20.88 -18.91 -18.68
CA ASP A 302 21.65 -18.29 -19.76
C ASP A 302 21.55 -16.76 -19.74
N LEU A 303 20.36 -16.20 -19.43
CA LEU A 303 20.17 -14.75 -19.34
C LEU A 303 20.97 -14.15 -18.17
N SER A 304 20.87 -14.74 -16.99
CA SER A 304 21.57 -14.26 -15.79
C SER A 304 23.08 -14.37 -15.98
N ALA A 305 23.55 -15.46 -16.56
CA ALA A 305 24.96 -15.64 -16.88
C ALA A 305 25.49 -14.61 -17.91
N VAL A 306 24.72 -14.31 -18.96
CA VAL A 306 25.11 -13.27 -19.94
C VAL A 306 25.17 -11.90 -19.26
N ARG A 307 24.23 -11.57 -18.37
CA ARG A 307 24.23 -10.31 -17.61
C ARG A 307 25.41 -10.21 -16.65
N ASN A 308 25.74 -11.30 -15.95
CA ASN A 308 26.90 -11.35 -15.06
C ASN A 308 28.20 -11.13 -15.83
N ILE A 309 28.39 -11.82 -16.97
CA ILE A 309 29.59 -11.63 -17.81
C ILE A 309 29.63 -10.21 -18.39
N ARG A 310 28.48 -9.65 -18.79
CA ARG A 310 28.39 -8.25 -19.23
C ARG A 310 28.84 -7.30 -18.13
N HIS A 311 28.29 -7.42 -16.92
CA HIS A 311 28.66 -6.60 -15.75
C HIS A 311 30.15 -6.69 -15.45
N ASP A 312 30.68 -7.90 -15.36
CA ASP A 312 32.10 -8.15 -15.11
C ASP A 312 33.00 -7.56 -16.22
N LEU A 313 32.56 -7.59 -17.48
CA LEU A 313 33.25 -6.95 -18.61
C LEU A 313 33.23 -5.42 -18.52
N GLU A 314 32.12 -4.82 -18.10
CA GLU A 314 32.03 -3.37 -17.86
C GLU A 314 32.97 -2.93 -16.72
N LEU A 315 33.02 -3.70 -15.61
CA LEU A 315 33.95 -3.44 -14.51
C LEU A 315 35.40 -3.59 -14.93
N LEU A 316 35.73 -4.60 -15.74
CA LEU A 316 37.08 -4.77 -16.26
C LEU A 316 37.46 -3.59 -17.17
N ALA A 317 36.54 -3.14 -18.03
CA ALA A 317 36.77 -1.96 -18.86
C ALA A 317 36.98 -0.70 -18.01
N ASP A 318 36.17 -0.48 -16.96
CA ASP A 318 36.37 0.65 -16.04
C ASP A 318 37.74 0.59 -15.33
N ALA A 319 38.19 -0.60 -14.95
CA ALA A 319 39.46 -0.82 -14.28
C ALA A 319 40.68 -0.59 -15.18
N THR A 320 40.60 -0.93 -16.47
CA THR A 320 41.75 -0.86 -17.39
C THR A 320 41.75 0.39 -18.27
N GLN A 321 40.57 0.85 -18.72
CA GLN A 321 40.41 2.02 -19.60
C GLN A 321 40.02 3.30 -18.83
N GLY A 322 39.43 3.16 -17.65
CA GLY A 322 38.87 4.25 -16.85
C GLY A 322 37.34 4.29 -16.91
N VAL A 323 36.73 4.87 -15.87
CA VAL A 323 35.27 4.90 -15.69
C VAL A 323 34.58 5.57 -16.87
N GLY A 324 33.62 4.86 -17.47
CA GLY A 324 32.82 5.35 -18.60
C GLY A 324 33.59 5.49 -19.92
N ILE A 325 34.85 5.05 -19.98
CA ILE A 325 35.66 5.03 -21.21
C ILE A 325 35.52 3.64 -21.85
N ARG A 326 35.15 3.59 -23.13
CA ARG A 326 34.93 2.34 -23.85
C ARG A 326 35.61 2.31 -25.22
N PRO A 327 36.10 1.14 -25.67
CA PRO A 327 36.58 0.94 -27.02
C PRO A 327 35.54 1.36 -28.08
N ARG A 328 36.02 1.74 -29.27
CA ARG A 328 35.13 2.13 -30.36
C ARG A 328 34.23 0.97 -30.80
N GLY A 329 32.92 1.23 -30.85
CA GLY A 329 31.92 0.24 -31.27
C GLY A 329 31.47 -0.68 -30.13
N TRP A 330 31.75 -0.29 -28.87
CA TRP A 330 31.21 -0.94 -27.69
C TRP A 330 29.69 -1.00 -27.72
N GLN A 331 29.12 -2.19 -27.55
CA GLN A 331 27.68 -2.40 -27.62
C GLN A 331 27.00 -2.22 -26.25
N GLY A 332 27.75 -2.32 -25.15
CA GLY A 332 27.21 -2.17 -23.79
C GLY A 332 26.73 -0.76 -23.41
N LEU A 333 27.07 0.29 -24.17
CA LEU A 333 26.72 1.68 -23.84
C LEU A 333 25.22 1.99 -23.98
N GLU A 334 24.45 1.17 -24.70
CA GLU A 334 23.01 1.39 -24.90
C GLU A 334 22.18 1.09 -23.64
N ASN A 335 22.75 0.34 -22.68
CA ASN A 335 22.11 0.05 -21.41
C ASN A 335 23.05 0.36 -20.24
N PRO A 336 23.02 1.59 -19.68
CA PRO A 336 23.85 1.99 -18.55
C PRO A 336 23.66 1.12 -17.29
N LEU A 337 22.51 0.46 -17.15
CA LEU A 337 22.21 -0.45 -16.05
C LEU A 337 23.12 -1.69 -16.05
N ALA A 338 23.72 -2.03 -17.18
CA ALA A 338 24.60 -3.18 -17.34
C ALA A 338 25.90 -3.10 -16.53
N VAL A 339 26.27 -1.92 -16.03
CA VAL A 339 27.43 -1.69 -15.14
C VAL A 339 27.08 -1.92 -13.66
N CYS A 340 25.79 -2.03 -13.35
CA CYS A 340 25.31 -2.18 -11.98
C CYS A 340 25.16 -3.64 -11.60
N ASP A 341 25.26 -3.93 -10.30
CA ASP A 341 24.99 -5.25 -9.76
C ASP A 341 23.65 -5.82 -10.26
N THR A 342 23.61 -7.12 -10.56
CA THR A 342 22.44 -7.81 -11.12
C THR A 342 21.21 -7.80 -10.22
N THR A 343 21.38 -7.76 -8.89
CA THR A 343 20.26 -7.58 -7.96
C THR A 343 19.62 -6.22 -8.17
N LEU A 344 20.44 -5.16 -8.30
CA LEU A 344 19.94 -3.83 -8.62
C LEU A 344 19.31 -3.77 -10.03
N GLN A 345 19.90 -4.44 -11.02
CA GLN A 345 19.29 -4.53 -12.36
C GLN A 345 17.89 -5.14 -12.26
N ASN A 346 17.76 -6.28 -11.57
CA ASN A 346 16.50 -7.00 -11.36
C ASN A 346 15.48 -6.16 -10.60
N LEU A 347 15.89 -5.50 -9.51
CA LEU A 347 15.03 -4.60 -8.75
C LEU A 347 14.49 -3.48 -9.66
N ALA A 348 15.39 -2.76 -10.35
CA ALA A 348 15.01 -1.63 -11.20
C ALA A 348 14.02 -2.04 -12.30
N MET A 349 14.27 -3.18 -12.97
CA MET A 349 13.32 -3.72 -13.97
C MET A 349 11.96 -4.09 -13.36
N VAL A 350 11.93 -4.68 -12.17
CA VAL A 350 10.67 -5.06 -11.53
C VAL A 350 9.88 -3.85 -11.06
N VAL A 351 10.52 -2.85 -10.45
CA VAL A 351 9.80 -1.63 -10.04
C VAL A 351 9.38 -0.78 -11.24
N GLU A 352 10.15 -0.77 -12.33
CA GLU A 352 9.72 -0.16 -13.61
C GLU A 352 8.42 -0.81 -14.08
N PHE A 353 8.40 -2.14 -14.13
CA PHE A 353 7.25 -2.88 -14.63
C PHE A 353 6.02 -2.81 -13.70
N VAL A 354 6.22 -2.93 -12.39
CA VAL A 354 5.13 -3.01 -11.41
C VAL A 354 4.62 -1.62 -11.03
N TYR A 355 5.51 -0.65 -10.85
CA TYR A 355 5.18 0.66 -10.30
C TYR A 355 5.36 1.82 -11.29
N GLY A 356 5.78 1.55 -12.54
CA GLY A 356 6.04 2.61 -13.52
C GLY A 356 7.25 3.47 -13.17
N TYR A 357 8.23 2.92 -12.43
CA TYR A 357 9.48 3.61 -12.14
C TYR A 357 10.21 3.99 -13.44
N GLU A 358 10.61 5.26 -13.54
CA GLU A 358 11.44 5.77 -14.63
C GLU A 358 12.90 5.86 -14.18
N TYR A 359 13.82 5.33 -14.99
CA TYR A 359 15.25 5.46 -14.72
C TYR A 359 15.68 6.93 -14.69
N PRO A 360 16.65 7.30 -13.82
CA PRO A 360 17.17 8.65 -13.77
C PRO A 360 17.81 9.03 -15.10
N VAL A 361 17.39 10.17 -15.66
CA VAL A 361 18.08 10.79 -16.79
C VAL A 361 19.30 11.51 -16.24
N SER A 362 20.47 10.92 -16.44
CA SER A 362 21.72 11.39 -15.83
C SER A 362 22.88 11.32 -16.81
N THR A 363 23.87 12.19 -16.58
CA THR A 363 25.19 12.11 -17.23
C THR A 363 26.20 11.32 -16.41
N SER A 364 25.81 10.86 -15.21
CA SER A 364 26.63 10.00 -14.36
C SER A 364 26.94 8.67 -15.06
N THR A 365 28.09 8.08 -14.75
CA THR A 365 28.53 6.79 -15.30
C THR A 365 29.12 5.92 -14.19
N GLY A 366 29.21 4.61 -14.43
CA GLY A 366 29.76 3.66 -13.46
C GLY A 366 29.04 3.69 -12.10
N ALA A 367 29.80 3.70 -11.02
CA ALA A 367 29.28 3.64 -9.65
C ALA A 367 28.31 4.79 -9.31
N ASP A 368 28.52 6.00 -9.82
CA ASP A 368 27.62 7.12 -9.56
C ASP A 368 26.24 6.92 -10.20
N TYR A 369 26.21 6.39 -11.42
CA TYR A 369 24.95 6.03 -12.08
C TYR A 369 24.23 4.91 -11.30
N CYS A 370 24.95 3.87 -10.90
CA CYS A 370 24.37 2.78 -10.13
C CYS A 370 23.81 3.25 -8.79
N ARG A 371 24.48 4.18 -8.11
CA ARG A 371 23.97 4.79 -6.88
C ARG A 371 22.68 5.57 -7.12
N GLU A 372 22.57 6.32 -8.22
CA GLU A 372 21.34 7.04 -8.57
C GLU A 372 20.17 6.08 -8.85
N VAL A 373 20.41 5.01 -9.61
CA VAL A 373 19.40 3.96 -9.86
C VAL A 373 19.04 3.25 -8.56
N GLN A 374 20.01 2.92 -7.72
CA GLN A 374 19.81 2.30 -6.41
C GLN A 374 18.88 3.13 -5.54
N ILE A 375 19.14 4.43 -5.40
CA ILE A 375 18.28 5.32 -4.61
C ILE A 375 16.86 5.34 -5.18
N GLY A 376 16.72 5.54 -6.49
CA GLY A 376 15.41 5.62 -7.15
C GLY A 376 14.60 4.33 -7.07
N ALA A 377 15.22 3.20 -7.37
CA ALA A 377 14.56 1.90 -7.40
C ALA A 377 14.16 1.41 -6.00
N ASN A 378 15.03 1.58 -5.00
CA ASN A 378 14.67 1.27 -3.61
C ASN A 378 13.58 2.19 -3.08
N PHE A 379 13.64 3.49 -3.40
CA PHE A 379 12.58 4.42 -3.01
C PHE A 379 11.23 4.00 -3.62
N ALA A 380 11.19 3.63 -4.89
CA ALA A 380 9.98 3.15 -5.55
C ALA A 380 9.46 1.83 -4.97
N ALA A 381 10.35 0.91 -4.57
CA ALA A 381 9.98 -0.35 -3.94
C ALA A 381 9.39 -0.15 -2.53
N GLU A 382 9.96 0.77 -1.76
CA GLU A 382 9.59 1.02 -0.36
C GLU A 382 8.42 2.01 -0.22
N ASN A 383 8.20 2.85 -1.22
CA ASN A 383 7.10 3.79 -1.33
C ASN A 383 6.40 3.55 -2.67
N PRO A 384 5.81 2.36 -2.88
CA PRO A 384 5.08 2.12 -4.10
C PRO A 384 4.01 3.21 -4.23
N PRO A 385 3.74 3.69 -5.46
CA PRO A 385 2.62 4.60 -5.67
C PRO A 385 1.41 3.95 -5.01
N ALA A 386 0.63 4.75 -4.26
CA ALA A 386 -0.64 4.28 -3.74
C ALA A 386 -1.31 3.58 -4.91
N SER A 387 -1.61 2.28 -4.74
CA SER A 387 -2.28 1.54 -5.79
C SER A 387 -3.41 2.47 -6.22
N GLU A 388 -3.42 2.90 -7.49
CA GLU A 388 -4.65 3.43 -8.06
C GLU A 388 -5.64 2.41 -7.61
N VAL A 389 -6.55 2.81 -6.73
CA VAL A 389 -7.53 1.90 -6.20
C VAL A 389 -8.17 1.43 -7.49
N VAL A 390 -7.79 0.23 -7.94
CA VAL A 390 -8.55 -0.51 -8.91
C VAL A 390 -9.86 -0.48 -8.19
N GLU A 391 -10.78 0.35 -8.69
CA GLU A 391 -12.18 0.26 -8.33
C GLU A 391 -12.44 -1.22 -8.52
N GLN A 392 -12.38 -1.97 -7.41
CA GLN A 392 -12.66 -3.37 -7.36
C GLN A 392 -14.13 -3.38 -7.65
N SER A 393 -14.47 -3.34 -8.94
CA SER A 393 -15.79 -3.19 -9.52
C SER A 393 -16.76 -2.73 -8.45
N ILE A 394 -16.75 -1.44 -8.03
CA ILE A 394 -17.36 -0.96 -6.78
C ILE A 394 -18.53 -1.87 -6.48
N ASP A 395 -18.38 -2.74 -5.48
CA ASP A 395 -19.42 -3.70 -5.20
C ASP A 395 -20.59 -2.88 -4.69
N THR A 396 -21.45 -2.45 -5.62
CA THR A 396 -22.53 -1.49 -5.41
C THR A 396 -23.49 -2.00 -4.35
N ARG A 397 -23.40 -3.29 -4.00
CA ARG A 397 -24.08 -3.90 -2.86
C ARG A 397 -23.72 -3.24 -1.54
N PHE A 398 -22.52 -2.67 -1.36
CA PHE A 398 -22.08 -2.05 -0.10
C PHE A 398 -22.02 -0.51 -0.15
N VAL A 399 -22.56 0.07 -1.22
CA VAL A 399 -22.71 1.52 -1.36
C VAL A 399 -24.08 1.92 -0.82
N ALA A 400 -24.12 3.00 -0.05
CA ALA A 400 -25.35 3.57 0.49
C ALA A 400 -25.21 5.07 0.69
N GLU A 401 -26.34 5.74 0.80
CA GLU A 401 -26.45 7.15 1.13
C GLU A 401 -26.76 7.36 2.62
N SER A 402 -26.20 8.44 3.17
CA SER A 402 -26.53 8.91 4.51
C SER A 402 -27.94 9.49 4.60
N ARG A 403 -28.58 9.26 5.74
CA ARG A 403 -29.84 9.89 6.17
C ARG A 403 -29.60 10.75 7.41
N ASN A 404 -28.57 11.60 7.34
CA ASN A 404 -28.06 12.42 8.43
C ASN A 404 -27.41 11.60 9.56
N ALA A 405 -26.56 10.64 9.21
CA ALA A 405 -25.89 9.80 10.20
C ALA A 405 -24.88 10.58 11.04
N PHE A 406 -24.78 10.30 12.34
CA PHE A 406 -23.71 10.85 13.17
C PHE A 406 -22.39 10.14 12.89
N ALA A 407 -21.34 10.90 12.58
CA ALA A 407 -20.01 10.39 12.26
C ALA A 407 -19.07 10.47 13.47
N TYR A 408 -18.24 9.43 13.63
CA TYR A 408 -17.26 9.32 14.72
C TYR A 408 -15.90 8.83 14.21
N LEU A 409 -14.80 9.25 14.82
CA LEU A 409 -13.47 8.70 14.51
C LEU A 409 -13.18 7.37 15.22
N ASP A 410 -13.97 7.00 16.22
CA ASP A 410 -13.76 5.77 16.97
C ASP A 410 -15.04 4.94 17.10
N LEU A 411 -14.85 3.64 17.25
CA LEU A 411 -15.92 2.67 17.38
C LEU A 411 -16.76 2.86 18.65
N SER A 412 -16.17 3.45 19.70
CA SER A 412 -16.84 3.76 20.96
C SER A 412 -17.67 5.04 20.88
N ALA A 413 -17.70 5.68 19.70
CA ALA A 413 -18.42 6.90 19.42
C ALA A 413 -18.07 8.02 20.41
N THR A 414 -16.78 8.22 20.71
CA THR A 414 -16.27 9.22 21.68
C THR A 414 -15.77 10.50 21.01
N GLN A 415 -15.37 10.43 19.75
CA GLN A 415 -14.82 11.51 18.93
C GLN A 415 -15.81 11.84 17.82
N TYR A 416 -16.83 12.64 18.13
CA TYR A 416 -17.88 13.02 17.19
C TYR A 416 -17.36 14.03 16.17
N MET A 417 -17.59 13.79 14.88
CA MET A 417 -17.10 14.64 13.78
C MET A 417 -18.17 15.50 13.13
N GLY A 418 -19.43 15.36 13.52
CA GLY A 418 -20.55 16.04 12.88
C GLY A 418 -21.54 15.08 12.22
N PRO A 419 -22.68 15.62 11.73
CA PRO A 419 -23.65 14.84 10.99
C PRO A 419 -23.20 14.71 9.53
N LEU A 420 -23.06 13.47 9.05
CA LEU A 420 -22.87 13.14 7.64
C LEU A 420 -24.12 13.53 6.85
N PRO A 421 -24.07 14.54 5.96
CA PRO A 421 -25.26 15.13 5.33
C PRO A 421 -26.12 14.12 4.56
N TRP A 422 -27.41 14.43 4.39
CA TRP A 422 -28.31 13.61 3.59
C TRP A 422 -27.82 13.45 2.15
N GLY A 423 -27.97 12.24 1.62
CA GLY A 423 -27.63 11.92 0.22
C GLY A 423 -26.13 11.79 -0.05
N VAL A 424 -25.26 12.02 0.96
CA VAL A 424 -23.83 11.74 0.81
C VAL A 424 -23.65 10.24 0.67
N GLU A 425 -23.14 9.84 -0.49
CA GLU A 425 -22.81 8.47 -0.80
C GLU A 425 -21.54 8.05 -0.04
N PHE A 426 -21.57 6.83 0.49
CA PHE A 426 -20.43 6.21 1.13
C PHE A 426 -20.41 4.72 0.80
N ARG A 427 -19.23 4.12 0.94
CA ARG A 427 -19.04 2.67 0.94
C ARG A 427 -18.89 2.17 2.38
N ALA A 428 -19.67 1.15 2.73
CA ALA A 428 -19.50 0.42 3.98
C ALA A 428 -18.45 -0.69 3.83
N TRP A 429 -17.54 -0.79 4.80
CA TRP A 429 -16.43 -1.75 4.77
C TRP A 429 -16.53 -2.79 5.87
N TYR A 430 -16.80 -2.35 7.09
CA TYR A 430 -16.79 -3.22 8.26
C TYR A 430 -17.98 -2.93 9.17
N ARG A 431 -18.47 -3.95 9.87
CA ARG A 431 -19.47 -3.82 10.93
C ARG A 431 -18.88 -4.07 12.31
N ASN A 432 -19.52 -3.50 13.33
CA ASN A 432 -19.23 -3.79 14.72
C ASN A 432 -19.81 -5.16 15.16
N TYR A 433 -19.27 -5.70 16.26
CA TYR A 433 -19.68 -6.94 16.91
C TYR A 433 -20.77 -6.68 17.99
N ASN A 434 -21.38 -7.74 18.55
CA ASN A 434 -22.30 -7.70 19.70
C ASN A 434 -23.52 -6.75 19.58
N ASN A 435 -24.41 -7.00 18.62
CA ASN A 435 -25.68 -6.27 18.41
C ASN A 435 -25.55 -4.76 18.14
N SER A 436 -24.34 -4.22 17.98
CA SER A 436 -24.15 -2.84 17.55
C SER A 436 -24.48 -2.68 16.07
N THR A 437 -25.15 -1.58 15.72
CA THR A 437 -25.44 -1.19 14.33
C THR A 437 -24.39 -0.24 13.76
N MET A 438 -23.29 -0.01 14.47
CA MET A 438 -22.17 0.80 13.99
C MET A 438 -21.41 0.08 12.87
N MET A 439 -20.96 0.85 11.88
CA MET A 439 -20.15 0.41 10.76
C MET A 439 -19.09 1.45 10.43
N PHE A 440 -17.95 0.97 9.93
CA PHE A 440 -16.92 1.80 9.33
C PHE A 440 -17.25 2.03 7.85
N VAL A 441 -17.23 3.29 7.44
CA VAL A 441 -17.56 3.73 6.08
C VAL A 441 -16.51 4.70 5.56
N SER A 442 -16.37 4.78 4.24
CA SER A 442 -15.58 5.83 3.59
C SER A 442 -16.34 6.46 2.44
N GLY A 443 -16.06 7.73 2.17
CA GLY A 443 -16.56 8.48 1.03
C GLY A 443 -15.55 9.53 0.58
N GLU A 444 -16.00 10.53 -0.17
CA GLU A 444 -15.16 11.64 -0.60
C GLU A 444 -14.70 12.46 0.61
N ASP A 445 -13.38 12.44 0.88
CA ASP A 445 -12.72 13.15 1.98
C ASP A 445 -13.12 12.74 3.40
N PHE A 446 -13.61 11.51 3.61
CA PHE A 446 -13.81 10.98 4.96
C PHE A 446 -13.71 9.45 5.06
N ALA A 447 -13.32 8.98 6.24
CA ALA A 447 -13.41 7.60 6.67
C ALA A 447 -13.77 7.56 8.17
N VAL A 448 -15.01 7.19 8.49
CA VAL A 448 -15.62 7.38 9.82
C VAL A 448 -16.50 6.21 10.22
N TYR A 449 -16.85 6.14 11.49
CA TYR A 449 -17.89 5.25 12.00
C TYR A 449 -19.25 5.93 11.98
N ILE A 450 -20.27 5.25 11.45
CA ILE A 450 -21.67 5.69 11.49
C ILE A 450 -22.59 4.54 11.88
N ASP A 451 -23.78 4.88 12.39
CA ASP A 451 -24.82 3.90 12.68
C ASP A 451 -25.66 3.62 11.43
N ARG A 452 -25.74 2.34 11.03
CA ARG A 452 -26.52 1.85 9.88
C ARG A 452 -27.95 2.38 9.85
N ARG A 453 -28.60 2.56 11.01
CA ARG A 453 -30.00 2.99 11.11
C ARG A 453 -30.25 4.37 10.47
N TRP A 454 -29.22 5.20 10.38
CA TRP A 454 -29.28 6.52 9.76
C TRP A 454 -28.76 6.52 8.33
N THR A 455 -28.91 5.41 7.62
CA THR A 455 -28.45 5.26 6.23
C THR A 455 -29.47 4.51 5.39
N THR A 456 -29.24 4.44 4.08
CA THR A 456 -30.02 3.62 3.16
C THR A 456 -29.54 2.16 3.10
N LEU A 457 -28.47 1.78 3.82
CA LEU A 457 -27.89 0.44 3.78
C LEU A 457 -28.84 -0.61 4.39
N PRO A 458 -29.29 -1.61 3.61
CA PRO A 458 -30.16 -2.67 4.11
C PRO A 458 -29.50 -3.49 5.22
N GLU A 459 -30.30 -3.98 6.17
CA GLU A 459 -29.79 -4.77 7.30
C GLU A 459 -29.14 -6.09 6.85
N ASP A 460 -29.69 -6.75 5.83
CA ASP A 460 -29.14 -8.00 5.30
C ASP A 460 -27.80 -7.81 4.57
N VAL A 461 -27.56 -6.61 4.02
CA VAL A 461 -26.28 -6.20 3.45
C VAL A 461 -25.29 -5.89 4.57
N PHE A 462 -25.70 -5.10 5.57
CA PHE A 462 -24.88 -4.80 6.74
C PHE A 462 -24.41 -6.08 7.45
N MET A 463 -25.27 -7.08 7.62
CA MET A 463 -24.92 -8.35 8.27
C MET A 463 -23.90 -9.19 7.47
N ARG A 464 -23.70 -8.89 6.19
CA ARG A 464 -22.67 -9.51 5.34
C ARG A 464 -21.34 -8.77 5.35
N LEU A 465 -21.29 -7.56 5.94
CA LEU A 465 -20.02 -6.86 6.11
C LEU A 465 -19.09 -7.69 7.01
N PRO A 466 -17.78 -7.76 6.68
CA PRO A 466 -16.77 -8.28 7.58
C PRO A 466 -16.79 -7.55 8.93
N SER A 467 -16.42 -8.23 10.01
CA SER A 467 -16.28 -7.60 11.34
C SER A 467 -14.98 -6.80 11.45
N LEU A 468 -14.96 -5.83 12.35
CA LEU A 468 -13.76 -5.07 12.75
C LEU A 468 -12.74 -5.88 13.59
N GLU A 469 -12.86 -7.20 13.64
CA GLU A 469 -12.00 -8.03 14.49
C GLU A 469 -10.63 -8.20 13.83
N GLY A 470 -9.57 -7.74 14.49
CA GLY A 470 -8.20 -7.76 13.97
C GLY A 470 -7.91 -6.71 12.89
N VAL A 471 -8.80 -5.73 12.70
CA VAL A 471 -8.61 -4.63 11.75
C VAL A 471 -8.83 -3.29 12.48
N ALA A 472 -7.86 -2.39 12.38
CA ALA A 472 -7.94 -1.01 12.86
C ALA A 472 -7.94 -0.06 11.66
N PRO A 473 -9.12 0.27 11.09
CA PRO A 473 -9.19 1.16 9.94
C PRO A 473 -8.70 2.57 10.29
N LEU A 474 -7.94 3.19 9.38
CA LEU A 474 -7.56 4.59 9.50
C LEU A 474 -8.80 5.47 9.37
N THR A 475 -9.08 6.28 10.38
CA THR A 475 -10.23 7.19 10.43
C THR A 475 -9.80 8.63 10.26
N PHE A 476 -10.50 9.37 9.42
CA PHE A 476 -10.29 10.80 9.20
C PHE A 476 -11.60 11.45 8.71
N CYS A 477 -11.70 12.77 8.81
CA CYS A 477 -12.87 13.51 8.35
C CYS A 477 -12.40 14.91 7.93
N ASP A 478 -12.09 15.04 6.64
CA ASP A 478 -11.63 16.29 6.02
C ASP A 478 -12.72 16.91 5.13
N ALA A 479 -13.85 16.21 4.96
CA ALA A 479 -15.01 16.69 4.23
C ALA A 479 -15.58 17.98 4.84
N TYR A 480 -16.20 18.81 3.99
CA TYR A 480 -16.67 20.16 4.37
C TYR A 480 -17.70 20.19 5.53
N TRP A 481 -18.33 19.07 5.85
CA TRP A 481 -19.31 18.93 6.93
C TRP A 481 -18.70 18.50 8.27
N CYS A 482 -17.41 18.15 8.28
CA CYS A 482 -16.68 17.75 9.47
C CYS A 482 -16.47 18.98 10.39
N ASN A 483 -16.85 18.85 11.66
CA ASN A 483 -16.80 19.93 12.66
C ASN A 483 -15.65 19.77 13.68
N GLY A 484 -14.73 18.83 13.42
CA GLY A 484 -13.68 18.43 14.36
C GLY A 484 -14.18 17.55 15.52
N PRO A 485 -13.28 16.88 16.27
CA PRO A 485 -13.66 15.97 17.35
C PRO A 485 -14.32 16.73 18.51
N GLN A 486 -15.60 16.46 18.75
CA GLN A 486 -16.38 17.00 19.86
C GLN A 486 -16.90 15.88 20.79
N PRO A 487 -17.24 16.19 22.06
CA PRO A 487 -17.85 15.23 22.97
C PRO A 487 -19.20 14.71 22.44
N THR A 488 -19.44 13.41 22.60
CA THR A 488 -20.66 12.72 22.17
C THR A 488 -21.90 13.30 22.84
N PRO A 489 -22.93 13.75 22.07
CA PRO A 489 -24.20 14.19 22.65
C PRO A 489 -24.85 13.01 23.38
N THR A 490 -24.95 13.06 24.71
CA THR A 490 -25.50 11.94 25.48
C THR A 490 -27.05 11.97 25.43
N PRO A 491 -27.72 10.88 24.99
CA PRO A 491 -29.16 10.88 24.85
C PRO A 491 -29.81 10.44 26.18
N THR A 492 -30.06 11.39 27.08
CA THR A 492 -31.07 11.21 28.13
C THR A 492 -32.05 12.35 28.11
N GLY A 493 -33.27 12.02 27.69
CA GLY A 493 -34.55 12.66 27.98
C GLY A 493 -34.56 14.16 28.23
N SER A 494 -35.15 14.89 27.27
CA SER A 494 -35.77 16.21 27.46
C SER A 494 -34.88 17.27 28.12
N GLY A 495 -34.13 18.04 27.32
CA GLY A 495 -33.42 19.21 27.85
C GLY A 495 -32.32 19.88 26.99
N PRO A 496 -31.46 19.18 26.23
CA PRO A 496 -30.18 19.79 25.82
C PRO A 496 -29.94 19.97 24.31
N LEU A 497 -30.96 19.83 23.43
CA LEU A 497 -30.78 20.18 22.01
C LEU A 497 -30.66 21.70 21.81
N LEU A 498 -31.28 22.50 22.69
CA LEU A 498 -31.18 23.96 22.69
C LEU A 498 -29.84 24.47 23.22
N GLU A 499 -29.20 23.72 24.14
CA GLU A 499 -27.97 24.15 24.82
C GLU A 499 -26.71 23.89 23.96
N ILE A 500 -26.68 22.79 23.20
CA ILE A 500 -25.60 22.47 22.24
C ILE A 500 -25.66 23.38 21.00
N ILE A 501 -26.87 23.80 20.62
CA ILE A 501 -27.13 24.78 19.58
C ILE A 501 -26.59 26.18 19.95
N THR A 502 -26.65 26.55 21.24
CA THR A 502 -26.14 27.83 21.72
C THR A 502 -24.62 27.92 21.75
N ASP A 503 -23.91 26.81 21.96
CA ASP A 503 -22.44 26.79 22.07
C ASP A 503 -21.71 26.43 20.75
N ALA A 504 -22.42 25.90 19.74
CA ALA A 504 -21.84 25.48 18.45
C ALA A 504 -22.04 26.51 17.31
N THR A 505 -22.15 27.81 17.61
CA THR A 505 -22.15 28.84 16.56
C THR A 505 -20.73 29.37 16.37
N PRO A 506 -20.04 29.11 15.24
CA PRO A 506 -18.79 29.79 14.94
C PRO A 506 -19.00 31.31 14.86
N PRO A 507 -18.03 32.15 15.27
CA PRO A 507 -18.09 33.57 14.98
C PRO A 507 -18.19 33.77 13.46
N ALA A 508 -19.11 34.63 13.03
CA ALA A 508 -19.40 34.86 11.62
C ALA A 508 -18.12 35.16 10.82
N THR A 509 -17.81 34.29 9.86
CA THR A 509 -16.73 34.46 8.87
C THR A 509 -17.16 35.41 7.76
N ILE A 510 -17.24 36.71 8.08
CA ILE A 510 -17.16 37.79 7.09
C ILE A 510 -16.34 38.93 7.70
N GLU A 511 -15.25 39.36 7.06
CA GLU A 511 -14.57 40.60 7.44
C GLU A 511 -15.53 41.80 7.35
N PRO A 512 -15.50 42.77 8.28
CA PRO A 512 -16.53 43.82 8.41
C PRO A 512 -16.63 44.86 7.28
N GLU A 513 -16.07 44.63 6.10
CA GLU A 513 -15.97 45.68 5.07
C GLU A 513 -16.90 45.51 3.85
N ASP A 514 -17.64 44.40 3.66
CA ASP A 514 -18.43 44.25 2.41
C ASP A 514 -19.91 43.81 2.54
N VAL A 515 -20.58 44.00 3.70
CA VAL A 515 -22.06 43.97 3.74
C VAL A 515 -22.62 45.24 4.37
N VAL A 516 -22.85 46.24 3.51
CA VAL A 516 -23.65 47.43 3.81
C VAL A 516 -25.13 47.03 3.94
N SER A 517 -25.52 46.42 5.07
CA SER A 517 -26.92 46.47 5.51
C SER A 517 -27.11 47.66 6.45
N GLY A 518 -27.07 48.86 5.89
CA GLY A 518 -27.69 50.08 6.44
C GLY A 518 -27.44 50.44 7.92
N GLY A 519 -26.37 49.97 8.57
CA GLY A 519 -26.12 50.18 10.00
C GLY A 519 -26.82 49.20 10.95
N LYS A 520 -27.24 48.02 10.48
CA LYS A 520 -27.86 46.97 11.29
C LYS A 520 -26.82 46.08 11.96
N THR A 521 -27.16 45.51 13.11
CA THR A 521 -26.29 44.58 13.85
C THR A 521 -26.58 43.13 13.48
N GLN A 522 -25.55 42.36 13.13
CA GLN A 522 -25.68 40.93 12.84
C GLN A 522 -25.90 40.13 14.13
N VAL A 523 -26.82 39.18 14.09
CA VAL A 523 -27.05 38.19 15.14
C VAL A 523 -27.15 36.79 14.53
N SER A 524 -26.84 35.77 15.32
CA SER A 524 -26.98 34.37 14.90
C SER A 524 -28.44 33.91 14.95
N TRP A 525 -28.75 32.82 14.25
CA TRP A 525 -30.05 32.17 14.21
C TRP A 525 -30.72 31.95 15.59
N ASN A 526 -29.95 31.77 16.67
CA ASN A 526 -30.49 31.57 18.02
C ASN A 526 -31.14 32.85 18.61
N TYR A 527 -30.96 34.00 17.97
CA TYR A 527 -31.69 35.24 18.25
C TYR A 527 -32.99 35.35 17.44
N ILE A 528 -33.28 34.39 16.56
CA ILE A 528 -34.52 34.37 15.78
C ILE A 528 -35.60 33.61 16.55
N SER A 529 -36.66 34.31 16.93
CA SER A 529 -37.88 33.69 17.44
C SER A 529 -38.75 33.21 16.27
N VAL A 530 -38.96 31.90 16.19
CA VAL A 530 -39.75 31.24 15.15
C VAL A 530 -41.11 30.83 15.72
N ASN A 531 -42.19 31.35 15.15
CA ASN A 531 -43.55 30.94 15.51
C ASN A 531 -44.21 30.21 14.33
N TYR A 532 -44.54 28.93 14.53
CA TYR A 532 -45.11 28.06 13.51
C TYR A 532 -46.60 28.32 13.33
N VAL A 533 -46.98 28.74 12.13
CA VAL A 533 -48.38 28.93 11.74
C VAL A 533 -48.96 27.61 11.20
N GLN A 534 -48.24 26.99 10.27
CA GLN A 534 -48.63 25.72 9.65
C GLN A 534 -47.38 24.93 9.26
N GLN A 535 -47.49 23.61 9.31
CA GLN A 535 -46.40 22.67 9.06
C GLN A 535 -46.78 21.75 7.90
N PHE A 536 -45.87 21.52 6.96
CA PHE A 536 -46.06 20.63 5.80
C PHE A 536 -44.91 19.63 5.69
N PRO A 537 -44.84 18.61 6.58
CA PRO A 537 -43.75 17.64 6.60
C PRO A 537 -43.56 16.92 5.27
N ASP A 538 -44.65 16.55 4.58
CA ASP A 538 -44.61 15.87 3.28
C ASP A 538 -43.94 16.71 2.17
N ARG A 539 -43.84 18.04 2.36
CA ARG A 539 -43.18 18.97 1.44
C ARG A 539 -41.84 19.49 1.96
N GLY A 540 -41.44 19.12 3.19
CA GLY A 540 -40.22 19.59 3.82
C GLY A 540 -40.20 21.09 4.17
N VAL A 541 -41.38 21.73 4.34
CA VAL A 541 -41.49 23.18 4.61
C VAL A 541 -42.46 23.50 5.74
N ALA A 542 -42.29 24.66 6.37
CA ALA A 542 -43.22 25.25 7.32
C ALA A 542 -43.52 26.71 7.00
N GLN A 543 -44.74 27.13 7.34
CA GLN A 543 -45.16 28.52 7.35
C GLN A 543 -44.94 29.10 8.74
N VAL A 544 -44.11 30.13 8.82
CA VAL A 544 -43.64 30.71 10.08
C VAL A 544 -43.78 32.23 10.07
N THR A 545 -44.01 32.81 11.26
CA THR A 545 -43.71 34.23 11.51
C THR A 545 -42.41 34.32 12.29
N LEU A 546 -41.60 35.32 11.95
CA LEU A 546 -40.25 35.49 12.48
C LEU A 546 -40.07 36.84 13.18
N GLN A 547 -39.31 36.83 14.28
CA GLN A 547 -38.82 38.03 14.95
C GLN A 547 -37.32 37.87 15.25
N ILE A 548 -36.57 38.96 15.24
CA ILE A 548 -35.14 38.99 15.58
C ILE A 548 -34.99 39.69 16.94
N CYS A 549 -34.33 39.04 17.88
CA CYS A 549 -34.19 39.49 19.26
C CYS A 549 -32.79 40.06 19.53
N ILE A 550 -32.67 40.89 20.56
CA ILE A 550 -31.37 41.43 21.00
C ILE A 550 -30.61 40.44 21.91
N ASP A 551 -31.29 39.42 22.43
CA ASP A 551 -30.73 38.33 23.22
C ASP A 551 -31.36 36.97 22.88
N THR A 552 -30.69 35.90 23.29
CA THR A 552 -31.12 34.50 23.10
C THR A 552 -32.25 34.08 24.04
N ASN A 553 -32.56 34.88 25.06
CA ASN A 553 -33.75 34.69 25.91
C ASN A 553 -35.03 35.18 25.23
N GLN A 554 -34.93 35.65 23.98
CA GLN A 554 -36.01 36.17 23.15
C GLN A 554 -36.71 37.39 23.77
N ILE A 555 -35.93 38.26 24.41
CA ILE A 555 -36.40 39.55 24.95
C ILE A 555 -36.08 40.66 23.94
N GLY A 556 -36.99 41.64 23.81
CA GLY A 556 -36.75 42.84 23.00
C GLY A 556 -36.68 42.57 21.49
N CYS A 557 -37.57 41.72 20.96
CA CYS A 557 -37.54 41.34 19.55
C CYS A 557 -38.23 42.35 18.62
N GLU A 558 -37.70 42.48 17.41
CA GLU A 558 -38.26 43.26 16.32
C GLU A 558 -38.77 42.34 15.19
N PRO A 559 -39.84 42.72 14.48
CA PRO A 559 -40.40 41.89 13.42
C PRO A 559 -39.46 41.80 12.22
N VAL A 560 -39.37 40.62 11.62
CA VAL A 560 -38.67 40.46 10.34
C VAL A 560 -39.43 41.22 9.25
N THR A 561 -38.75 42.16 8.62
CA THR A 561 -39.30 43.00 7.55
C THR A 561 -38.98 42.47 6.16
N ARG A 562 -37.90 41.68 6.02
CA ARG A 562 -37.43 41.16 4.72
C ARG A 562 -36.65 39.86 4.89
N ILE A 563 -36.79 38.93 3.94
CA ILE A 563 -35.97 37.73 3.83
C ILE A 563 -35.46 37.61 2.39
N PHE A 564 -34.15 37.61 2.21
CA PHE A 564 -33.52 37.43 0.90
C PHE A 564 -32.81 36.09 0.83
N ASN A 565 -33.06 35.33 -0.24
CA ASN A 565 -32.43 34.03 -0.44
C ASN A 565 -31.19 34.18 -1.33
N ASN A 566 -30.01 34.08 -0.73
CA ASN A 566 -28.72 34.25 -1.38
C ASN A 566 -28.46 33.19 -2.47
N ALA A 567 -28.97 31.97 -2.30
CA ALA A 567 -28.78 30.90 -3.28
C ALA A 567 -29.57 31.15 -4.58
N THR A 568 -30.73 31.79 -4.48
CA THR A 568 -31.58 32.08 -5.64
C THR A 568 -31.43 33.52 -6.17
N GLY A 569 -30.89 34.43 -5.36
CA GLY A 569 -30.79 35.85 -5.68
C GLY A 569 -32.13 36.60 -5.64
N PHE A 570 -33.18 35.99 -5.07
CA PHE A 570 -34.52 36.58 -4.99
C PHE A 570 -34.98 36.76 -3.53
N GLU A 571 -35.84 37.75 -3.32
CA GLU A 571 -36.52 37.96 -2.05
C GLU A 571 -37.62 36.91 -1.85
N VAL A 572 -37.69 36.33 -0.65
CA VAL A 572 -38.73 35.39 -0.27
C VAL A 572 -40.00 36.18 0.03
N ALA A 573 -40.96 36.14 -0.89
CA ALA A 573 -42.23 36.82 -0.73
C ALA A 573 -43.03 36.21 0.44
N PRO A 574 -43.68 37.04 1.28
CA PRO A 574 -44.55 36.52 2.32
C PRO A 574 -45.79 35.85 1.70
N VAL A 575 -46.13 34.67 2.20
CA VAL A 575 -47.30 33.89 1.75
C VAL A 575 -48.61 34.36 2.38
N GLY A 576 -48.51 35.21 3.42
CA GLY A 576 -49.64 35.80 4.11
C GLY A 576 -49.17 36.68 5.27
N ASN A 577 -50.12 37.14 6.09
CA ASN A 577 -49.84 37.92 7.31
C ASN A 577 -50.64 37.35 8.48
N SER A 578 -50.02 37.29 9.67
CA SER A 578 -50.69 36.96 10.93
C SER A 578 -50.56 38.16 11.86
N GLY A 579 -51.63 38.94 11.99
CA GLY A 579 -51.60 40.22 12.71
C GLY A 579 -50.70 41.23 12.00
N SER A 580 -49.68 41.73 12.71
CA SER A 580 -48.68 42.67 12.17
C SER A 580 -47.40 41.99 11.66
N ALA A 581 -47.34 40.65 11.63
CA ALA A 581 -46.17 39.89 11.20
C ALA A 581 -46.42 39.18 9.86
N ASN A 582 -45.41 39.23 8.98
CA ASN A 582 -45.39 38.50 7.72
C ASN A 582 -45.24 37.00 7.98
N ILE A 583 -45.96 36.17 7.22
CA ILE A 583 -45.82 34.71 7.20
C ILE A 583 -44.95 34.33 6.01
N TYR A 584 -43.90 33.55 6.25
CA TYR A 584 -42.99 33.03 5.22
C TYR A 584 -43.08 31.50 5.17
N GLU A 585 -43.05 30.92 3.96
CA GLU A 585 -42.90 29.47 3.78
C GLU A 585 -41.40 29.16 3.59
N LEU A 586 -40.81 28.46 4.55
CA LEU A 586 -39.37 28.16 4.60
C LEU A 586 -39.14 26.65 4.81
N PRO A 587 -38.04 26.08 4.30
CA PRO A 587 -37.71 24.68 4.51
C PRO A 587 -37.33 24.38 5.97
N TYR A 588 -37.56 23.14 6.40
CA TYR A 588 -37.06 22.64 7.68
C TYR A 588 -35.53 22.51 7.70
N GLY A 589 -34.95 22.47 8.90
CA GLY A 589 -33.52 22.32 9.13
C GLY A 589 -32.77 23.65 9.23
N TYR A 590 -31.44 23.56 9.22
CA TYR A 590 -30.53 24.71 9.24
C TYR A 590 -30.38 25.27 7.82
N SER A 591 -30.45 26.58 7.68
CA SER A 591 -30.20 27.26 6.41
C SER A 591 -29.27 28.44 6.62
N GLN A 592 -28.16 28.48 5.88
CA GLN A 592 -27.21 29.62 5.82
C GLN A 592 -27.40 30.49 4.57
N ASN A 593 -28.38 30.13 3.73
CA ASN A 593 -28.60 30.78 2.44
C ASN A 593 -29.64 31.91 2.54
N LEU A 594 -30.03 32.33 3.75
CA LEU A 594 -31.09 33.31 3.98
C LEU A 594 -30.52 34.51 4.73
N LEU A 595 -30.68 35.71 4.15
CA LEU A 595 -30.48 36.98 4.84
C LEU A 595 -31.83 37.46 5.39
N ILE A 596 -31.99 37.39 6.70
CA ILE A 596 -33.22 37.72 7.44
C ILE A 596 -33.01 39.07 8.11
N GLU A 597 -33.82 40.07 7.74
CA GLU A 597 -33.62 41.45 8.17
C GLU A 597 -34.80 41.98 8.99
N GLY A 598 -34.47 42.59 10.13
CA GLY A 598 -35.36 43.46 10.90
C GLY A 598 -35.03 44.95 10.70
N PRO A 599 -35.69 45.85 11.45
CA PRO A 599 -35.37 47.27 11.47
C PRO A 599 -33.92 47.61 11.85
N THR A 600 -33.37 46.96 12.87
CA THR A 600 -32.04 47.26 13.44
C THR A 600 -31.09 46.06 13.48
N LEU A 601 -31.61 44.85 13.28
CA LEU A 601 -30.87 43.59 13.34
C LEU A 601 -30.97 42.84 11.99
N PHE A 602 -30.01 41.96 11.74
CA PHE A 602 -30.12 40.97 10.68
C PHE A 602 -29.44 39.66 11.07
N SER A 603 -29.82 38.57 10.41
CA SER A 603 -29.21 37.26 10.58
C SER A 603 -29.00 36.61 9.22
N THR A 604 -27.93 35.83 9.08
CA THR A 604 -27.55 35.12 7.86
C THR A 604 -27.91 33.64 7.91
N ASP A 605 -28.49 33.19 9.02
CA ASP A 605 -28.80 31.80 9.26
C ASP A 605 -30.11 31.63 10.05
N ILE A 606 -30.76 30.47 9.88
CA ILE A 606 -31.98 30.12 10.62
C ILE A 606 -32.09 28.61 10.80
N TRP A 607 -32.74 28.18 11.89
CA TRP A 607 -33.12 26.79 12.12
C TRP A 607 -34.64 26.64 12.24
N LEU A 608 -35.23 25.72 11.45
CA LEU A 608 -36.63 25.31 11.58
C LEU A 608 -36.73 23.84 12.02
N ASN A 609 -37.45 23.57 13.10
CA ASN A 609 -37.68 22.23 13.64
C ASN A 609 -38.61 21.41 12.73
N ASP A 610 -38.17 20.22 12.32
CA ASP A 610 -39.00 19.23 11.65
C ASP A 610 -39.77 18.38 12.69
N PRO A 611 -41.11 18.37 12.66
CA PRO A 611 -41.92 17.63 13.63
C PRO A 611 -41.82 16.11 13.49
N THR A 612 -41.34 15.58 12.35
CA THR A 612 -41.16 14.14 12.15
C THR A 612 -40.02 13.55 12.98
N LEU A 613 -39.12 14.41 13.47
CA LEU A 613 -37.97 14.02 14.29
C LEU A 613 -38.34 13.79 15.78
N GLY A 614 -39.56 14.14 16.21
CA GLY A 614 -39.97 14.15 17.62
C GLY A 614 -41.01 13.09 18.05
N SER A 615 -41.39 12.14 17.19
CA SER A 615 -42.43 11.13 17.49
C SER A 615 -42.01 9.68 17.20
N GLY A 616 -40.82 9.30 17.66
CA GLY A 616 -40.31 7.93 17.74
C GLY A 616 -40.20 7.43 19.17
#